data_AF-A0A1G8UJC2-F1
#
_entry.id   AF-A0A1G8UJC2-F1
#
_cell.length_a   1.000
_cell.length_b   1.000
_cell.length_c   1.000
_cell.angle_alpha   90.00
_cell.angle_beta   90.00
_cell.angle_gamma   90.00
#
_symmetry.space_group_name_H-M   'P 1'
#
loop_
_entity.id
_entity.type
_entity.pdbx_description
1 polymer ?
#
loop_
_entity_poly.entity_id
_entity_poly.type
_entity_poly.pdbx_seq_one_letter_code
_entity_poly.pdbx_strand_id
1 'polypeptide(L)' 'MNGEKVLVPVLYLAQADNRLAPNGALIAGKDVTLIAGQNLDNVGTLKATNNLSAVAGNDLVNSGLVSAG' A
#
# COMPACT_ATOMS: atom_id res chain seq x y z
N MET A 1 37.66 -37.17 -11.34
CA MET A 1 36.30 -36.66 -11.07
C MET A 1 36.31 -35.19 -11.43
N ASN A 2 35.65 -34.80 -12.52
CA ASN A 2 35.62 -33.41 -12.98
C ASN A 2 34.40 -32.74 -12.35
N GLY A 3 34.61 -31.99 -11.27
CA GLY A 3 33.54 -31.26 -10.60
C GLY A 3 33.12 -30.05 -11.41
N GLU A 4 31.88 -30.03 -11.91
CA GLU A 4 31.30 -28.84 -12.51
C GLU A 4 31.16 -27.73 -11.47
N LYS A 5 31.67 -26.55 -11.82
CA LYS A 5 31.51 -25.34 -11.00
C LYS A 5 30.09 -24.84 -11.18
N VAL A 6 29.22 -25.16 -10.23
CA VAL A 6 27.83 -24.69 -10.21
C VAL A 6 27.79 -23.27 -9.64
N LEU A 7 27.18 -22.36 -10.39
CA LEU A 7 26.86 -21.01 -9.91
C LEU A 7 25.62 -21.08 -9.04
N VAL A 8 25.72 -20.60 -7.81
CA VAL A 8 24.57 -20.44 -6.91
C VAL A 8 23.85 -19.12 -7.21
N PRO A 9 22.51 -19.08 -7.21
CA PRO A 9 21.77 -17.85 -7.50
C PRO A 9 21.93 -16.83 -6.37
N VAL A 10 22.03 -15.55 -6.74
CA VAL A 10 22.04 -14.42 -5.80
C VAL A 10 20.67 -13.73 -5.85
N LEU A 11 20.02 -13.60 -4.70
CA LEU A 11 18.75 -12.90 -4.56
C LEU A 11 19.00 -11.41 -4.27
N TYR A 12 18.58 -10.54 -5.19
CA TYR A 12 18.58 -9.09 -4.98
C TYR A 12 17.17 -8.65 -4.57
N LEU A 13 17.02 -8.26 -3.30
CA LEU A 13 15.80 -7.63 -2.79
C LEU A 13 15.85 -6.14 -3.14
N ALA A 14 15.05 -5.71 -4.11
CA ALA A 14 14.81 -4.29 -4.34
C ALA A 14 14.02 -3.71 -3.16
N GLN A 15 14.43 -2.52 -2.70
CA GLN A 15 13.77 -1.78 -1.63
C GLN A 15 12.29 -1.61 -1.99
N ALA A 16 11.44 -2.21 -1.16
CA ALA A 16 10.01 -2.36 -1.38
C ALA A 16 9.22 -1.12 -0.93
N ASP A 17 9.85 0.06 -0.96
CA ASP A 17 9.17 1.29 -0.58
C ASP A 17 7.94 1.44 -1.48
N ASN A 18 6.78 1.66 -0.85
CA ASN A 18 5.46 1.68 -1.50
C ASN A 18 4.93 0.34 -2.07
N ARG A 19 5.53 -0.84 -1.80
CA ARG A 19 4.80 -2.11 -1.97
C ARG A 19 3.61 -2.12 -1.01
N LEU A 20 2.51 -2.71 -1.47
CA LEU A 20 1.36 -3.05 -0.65
C LEU A 20 1.86 -3.60 0.69
N ALA A 21 1.62 -2.86 1.77
CA ALA A 21 1.88 -3.39 3.09
C ALA A 21 1.07 -4.71 3.23
N PRO A 22 1.53 -5.68 4.03
CA PRO A 22 0.84 -6.96 4.24
C PRO A 22 -0.57 -6.85 4.85
N ASN A 23 -1.13 -5.64 4.96
CA ASN A 23 -2.47 -5.28 5.42
C ASN A 23 -3.57 -5.37 4.35
N GLY A 24 -3.24 -5.70 3.09
CA GLY A 24 -4.13 -6.40 2.15
C GLY A 24 -5.11 -5.57 1.28
N ALA A 25 -5.61 -4.42 1.70
CA ALA A 25 -6.54 -3.62 0.88
C ALA A 25 -5.85 -2.42 0.20
N LEU A 26 -5.90 -2.33 -1.13
CA LEU A 26 -5.50 -1.14 -1.89
C LEU A 26 -6.72 -0.48 -2.50
N ILE A 27 -6.92 0.80 -2.17
CA ILE A 27 -7.81 1.69 -2.90
C ILE A 27 -6.90 2.67 -3.64
N ALA A 28 -6.89 2.59 -4.98
CA ALA A 28 -6.07 3.44 -5.83
C ALA A 28 -6.88 4.10 -6.93
N GLY A 29 -6.59 5.37 -7.21
CA GLY A 29 -7.22 6.12 -8.28
C GLY A 29 -6.44 7.39 -8.64
N LYS A 30 -6.85 8.07 -9.70
CA LYS A 30 -6.35 9.43 -9.97
C LYS A 30 -6.84 10.39 -8.90
N ASP A 31 -8.15 10.39 -8.70
CA ASP A 31 -8.84 11.08 -7.64
C ASP A 31 -9.62 10.03 -6.82
N VAL A 32 -9.52 10.11 -5.49
CA VAL A 32 -10.14 9.15 -4.56
C VAL A 32 -11.01 9.93 -3.58
N THR A 33 -12.26 9.50 -3.41
CA THR A 33 -13.18 10.05 -2.40
C THR A 33 -13.79 8.91 -1.60
N LEU A 34 -13.59 8.91 -0.28
CA LEU A 34 -14.19 7.96 0.65
C LEU A 34 -15.18 8.70 1.55
N ILE A 35 -16.38 8.16 1.67
CA ILE A 35 -17.43 8.70 2.55
C ILE A 35 -17.96 7.54 3.38
N ALA A 36 -17.76 7.62 4.70
CA ALA A 36 -18.28 6.67 5.66
C ALA A 36 -19.34 7.35 6.55
N GLY A 37 -20.50 6.70 6.73
CA GLY A 37 -21.58 7.24 7.55
C GLY A 37 -21.29 7.27 9.06
N GLN A 38 -20.34 6.47 9.52
CA GLN A 38 -19.81 6.47 10.90
C GLN A 38 -18.29 6.52 10.84
N ASN A 39 -17.60 5.44 11.18
CA ASN A 39 -16.14 5.39 11.21
C ASN A 39 -15.56 5.04 9.83
N LEU A 40 -14.39 5.60 9.55
CA LEU A 40 -13.50 5.16 8.47
C LEU A 40 -12.21 4.62 9.11
N ASP A 41 -12.16 3.30 9.28
CA ASP A 41 -11.00 2.59 9.83
C ASP A 41 -10.12 2.03 8.69
N ASN A 42 -9.16 2.83 8.22
CA ASN A 42 -8.22 2.36 7.20
C ASN A 42 -7.02 1.66 7.85
N VAL A 43 -6.93 0.35 7.64
CA VAL A 43 -5.73 -0.44 7.94
C VAL A 43 -4.85 -0.69 6.72
N GLY A 44 -5.34 -0.41 5.51
CA GLY A 44 -4.73 -0.74 4.21
C GLY A 44 -3.96 0.42 3.56
N THR A 45 -3.92 0.47 2.23
CA THR A 45 -3.33 1.57 1.47
C THR A 45 -4.40 2.36 0.72
N LEU A 46 -4.43 3.67 0.91
CA LEU A 46 -5.19 4.61 0.09
C LEU A 46 -4.21 5.43 -0.75
N LYS A 47 -4.30 5.33 -2.08
CA LYS A 47 -3.41 6.03 -3.02
C LYS A 47 -4.18 6.82 -4.06
N ALA A 48 -4.02 8.14 -4.05
CA ALA A 48 -4.38 8.99 -5.18
C ALA A 48 -3.13 9.47 -5.92
N THR A 49 -3.24 9.71 -7.23
CA THR A 49 -2.17 10.39 -7.99
C THR A 49 -2.44 11.88 -8.18
N ASN A 50 -3.59 12.38 -7.72
CA ASN A 50 -3.99 13.78 -7.76
C ASN A 50 -4.61 14.14 -6.41
N ASN A 51 -5.89 13.84 -6.17
CA ASN A 51 -6.57 14.18 -4.91
C ASN A 51 -7.06 12.96 -4.15
N LEU A 52 -6.93 13.00 -2.82
CA LEU A 52 -7.58 12.06 -1.91
C LEU A 52 -8.41 12.84 -0.89
N SER A 53 -9.71 12.57 -0.83
CA SER A 53 -10.63 13.09 0.18
C SER A 53 -11.25 11.94 0.95
N ALA A 54 -11.36 12.10 2.26
CA ALA A 54 -11.96 11.11 3.14
C ALA A 54 -12.81 11.81 4.21
N VAL A 55 -14.06 11.40 4.32
CA VAL A 55 -15.02 11.92 5.29
C VAL A 55 -15.60 10.75 6.08
N ALA A 56 -15.60 10.91 7.41
CA ALA A 56 -16.23 10.00 8.35
C ALA A 56 -17.28 10.78 9.16
N GLY A 57 -18.40 10.14 9.47
CA GLY A 57 -19.42 10.71 10.35
C GLY A 57 -18.97 10.82 11.81
N ASN A 58 -18.09 9.91 12.25
CA ASN A 58 -17.53 9.87 13.59
C ASN A 58 -16.00 9.95 13.51
N ASP A 59 -15.32 8.80 13.57
CA ASP A 59 -13.86 8.72 13.59
C ASP A 59 -13.26 8.40 12.23
N LEU A 60 -12.17 9.06 11.88
CA LEU A 60 -11.28 8.66 10.79
C LEU A 60 -9.98 8.14 11.41
N VAL A 61 -9.85 6.83 11.50
CA VAL A 61 -8.66 6.17 12.02
C VAL A 61 -7.87 5.60 10.86
N ASN A 62 -6.66 6.12 10.66
CA ASN A 62 -5.73 5.59 9.67
C ASN A 62 -4.53 4.95 10.36
N SER A 63 -4.48 3.62 10.32
CA SER A 63 -3.34 2.79 10.74
C SER A 63 -2.55 2.24 9.54
N GLY A 64 -3.00 2.57 8.33
CA GLY A 64 -2.39 2.19 7.06
C GLY A 64 -1.63 3.32 6.36
N LEU A 65 -1.34 3.15 5.08
CA LEU A 65 -0.65 4.14 4.25
C LEU A 65 -1.65 5.05 3.53
N VAL A 66 -1.41 6.36 3.55
CA VAL A 66 -2.15 7.33 2.73
C VAL A 66 -1.15 8.12 1.88
N SER A 67 -1.40 8.21 0.59
CA SER A 67 -0.57 8.97 -0.36
C SER A 67 -1.45 9.66 -1.40
N ALA A 68 -1.21 10.95 -1.62
CA ALA A 68 -1.78 11.76 -2.68
C ALA A 68 -0.73 12.77 -3.18
N GLY A 69 -0.86 13.20 -4.43
CA GLY A 69 0.14 14.02 -5.12
C GLY A 69 0.99 13.25 -6.12
#